data_AF-A0A4Y7NLW7-F1
#
_entry.id   AF-A0A4Y7NLW7-F1
#
_cell.length_a   1.000
_cell.length_b   1.000
_cell.length_c   1.000
_cell.angle_alpha   90.00
_cell.angle_beta   90.00
_cell.angle_gamma   90.00
#
_symmetry.space_group_name_H-M   'P 1'
#
loop_
_entity.id
_entity.type
_entity.pdbx_description
1 polymer ?
#
loop_
_entity_poly.entity_id
_entity_poly.type
_entity_poly.pdbx_seq_one_letter_code
_entity_poly.pdbx_strand_id
1 'polypeptide(L)'
;MLRVQSPNGTRRIEVESKTPTKELFEKVLNVFEFPGFSFLLYCSRDKSREIFSSKEKTVANYGLNHGDMIYLWPLGGSVEESESTRNQNSSIKNGGTTSLSSSVSTSNTIVGSKIPTRSNIEEDQVDVMLQKMDGKVKRKRDPKRQVCLHGDNSSCIHCLPLEPYDPSYLKELNVKHMSFHAYLRKLSSGLDGGKYANLENISCQIKPGCTNHPPWPKSVCSKCQPKAITLNSQSYRHVDNVVFENPNLVERFLHYWRATGRQRMGFLYGRYDVHLDVPLGIKGIVAAIYEPPQESTRDSVRLLPDPRQSVVDKLAAKLGLACIGWIFTDLVTEDASKGTVRHFRNAETHFLSAQECIMAGHFQSLHPNPCRLSSNGYFGSKFVTICVTGNSQNQVHMEGYQVSNQCQALVRDQCLVPTKDAPELAYVRQSTAEKYIPDVYYKLFDNSWMEVIVFFLNAEFNFAVGRF
;
A
#
# COMPACT_ATOMS: atom_id res chain seq x y z
N MET A 1 32.54 16.36 -35.83
CA MET A 1 31.55 16.78 -34.81
C MET A 1 30.46 15.74 -34.74
N LEU A 2 30.17 15.21 -33.55
CA LEU A 2 29.10 14.26 -33.28
C LEU A 2 28.05 14.92 -32.37
N ARG A 3 26.79 14.51 -32.51
CA ARG A 3 25.69 14.93 -31.62
C ARG A 3 25.40 13.80 -30.65
N VAL A 4 25.41 14.09 -29.35
CA VAL A 4 25.15 13.11 -28.29
C VAL A 4 23.82 13.45 -27.66
N GLN A 5 22.83 12.58 -27.80
CA GLN A 5 21.52 12.73 -27.18
C GLN A 5 21.48 11.96 -25.86
N SER A 6 21.33 12.66 -24.74
CA SER A 6 21.05 12.09 -23.43
C SER A 6 19.60 12.39 -23.02
N PRO A 7 19.10 11.79 -21.92
CA PRO A 7 17.79 12.16 -21.34
C PRO A 7 17.65 13.65 -21.03
N ASN A 8 18.77 14.35 -20.78
CA ASN A 8 18.81 15.76 -20.38
C ASN A 8 19.03 16.72 -21.57
N GLY A 9 19.04 16.21 -22.81
CA GLY A 9 19.17 17.01 -24.02
C GLY A 9 20.29 16.53 -24.95
N THR A 10 20.50 17.28 -26.03
CA THR A 10 21.50 16.94 -27.06
C THR A 10 22.67 17.93 -27.02
N ARG A 11 23.90 17.45 -26.80
CA ARG A 11 25.13 18.26 -26.85
C ARG A 11 26.00 17.83 -28.02
N ARG A 12 26.86 18.73 -28.51
CA ARG A 12 27.77 18.47 -29.64
C ARG A 12 29.19 18.26 -29.10
N ILE A 13 29.90 17.29 -29.67
CA ILE A 13 31.27 16.96 -29.30
C ILE A 13 32.15 16.97 -30.55
N GLU A 14 33.28 17.64 -30.47
CA GLU A 14 34.28 17.65 -31.53
C GLU A 14 35.22 16.45 -31.40
N VAL A 15 35.10 15.55 -32.37
CA VAL A 15 35.87 14.30 -32.46
C VAL A 15 36.23 14.07 -33.91
N GLU A 16 37.46 13.62 -34.16
CA GLU A 16 37.96 13.26 -35.47
C GLU A 16 37.67 11.78 -35.75
N SER A 17 37.58 11.40 -37.03
CA SER A 17 37.25 10.02 -37.41
C SER A 17 38.28 8.98 -36.91
N LYS A 18 39.53 9.40 -36.68
CA LYS A 18 40.64 8.57 -36.19
C LYS A 18 40.73 8.52 -34.65
N THR A 19 39.93 9.31 -33.93
CA THR A 19 39.98 9.33 -32.47
C THR A 19 39.56 7.97 -31.89
N PRO A 20 40.31 7.40 -30.91
CA PRO A 20 39.93 6.17 -30.26
C PRO A 20 38.65 6.35 -29.43
N THR A 21 37.85 5.30 -29.35
CA THR A 21 36.57 5.33 -28.61
C THR A 21 36.76 5.61 -27.10
N LYS A 22 37.92 5.29 -26.51
CA LYS A 22 38.24 5.72 -25.14
C LYS A 22 38.18 7.25 -24.95
N GLU A 23 38.77 8.00 -25.87
CA GLU A 23 38.78 9.47 -25.83
C GLU A 23 37.38 10.06 -26.11
N LEU A 24 36.56 9.37 -26.91
CA LEU A 24 35.15 9.72 -27.08
C LEU A 24 34.39 9.67 -25.74
N PHE A 25 34.59 8.62 -24.94
CA PHE A 25 33.95 8.50 -23.62
C PHE A 25 34.42 9.58 -22.64
N GLU A 26 35.71 9.95 -22.65
CA GLU A 26 36.26 11.03 -21.82
C GLU A 26 35.67 12.39 -22.22
N LYS A 27 35.54 12.67 -23.52
CA LYS A 27 34.90 13.90 -24.00
C LYS A 27 33.41 13.96 -23.63
N VAL A 28 32.71 12.83 -23.69
CA VAL A 28 31.30 12.74 -23.26
C VAL A 28 31.17 12.98 -21.75
N LEU A 29 32.06 12.41 -20.94
CA LEU A 29 32.10 12.63 -19.49
C LEU A 29 32.22 14.13 -19.17
N ASN A 30 33.18 14.81 -19.81
CA ASN A 30 33.44 16.24 -19.59
C ASN A 30 32.28 17.12 -20.08
N VAL A 31 31.67 16.80 -21.21
CA VAL A 31 30.59 17.61 -21.80
C VAL A 31 29.28 17.47 -21.04
N PHE A 32 29.04 16.35 -20.35
CA PHE A 32 27.80 16.12 -19.60
C PHE A 32 27.99 16.16 -18.07
N GLU A 33 29.21 16.47 -17.59
CA GLU A 33 29.56 16.62 -16.17
C GLU A 33 29.18 15.41 -15.30
N PHE A 34 29.29 14.19 -15.85
CA PHE A 34 28.97 12.99 -15.09
C PHE A 34 30.06 12.70 -14.04
N PRO A 35 29.68 12.19 -12.85
CA PRO A 35 30.62 11.88 -11.76
C PRO A 35 31.51 10.65 -12.04
N GLY A 36 31.27 9.94 -13.15
CA GLY A 36 32.05 8.78 -13.58
C GLY A 36 31.53 8.18 -14.89
N PHE A 37 32.14 7.10 -15.35
CA PHE A 37 31.77 6.40 -16.60
C PHE A 37 30.52 5.51 -16.46
N SER A 38 29.53 5.95 -15.69
CA SER A 38 28.26 5.26 -15.47
C SER A 38 27.27 5.54 -16.60
N PHE A 39 27.70 5.42 -17.85
CA PHE A 39 26.86 5.57 -19.04
C PHE A 39 27.34 4.70 -20.21
N LEU A 40 26.42 4.34 -21.09
CA LEU A 40 26.67 3.65 -22.36
C LEU A 40 26.36 4.56 -23.53
N LEU A 41 27.02 4.31 -24.66
CA LEU A 41 26.80 5.01 -25.92
C LEU A 41 26.31 4.03 -26.97
N TYR A 42 25.30 4.44 -27.74
CA TYR A 42 24.74 3.65 -28.83
C TYR A 42 24.69 4.45 -30.14
N CYS A 43 24.90 3.80 -31.28
CA CYS A 43 24.70 4.42 -32.59
C CYS A 43 23.22 4.54 -32.98
N SER A 44 22.33 3.87 -32.25
CA SER A 44 20.90 3.79 -32.57
C SER A 44 20.03 3.91 -31.32
N ARG A 45 18.87 4.54 -31.45
CA ARG A 45 17.95 4.86 -30.34
C ARG A 45 17.35 3.63 -29.68
N ASP A 46 17.24 2.54 -30.42
CA ASP A 46 16.71 1.23 -30.01
C ASP A 46 17.72 0.38 -29.21
N LYS A 47 18.91 0.93 -28.91
CA LYS A 47 20.02 0.25 -28.19
C LYS A 47 20.58 -0.97 -28.93
N SER A 48 20.34 -1.10 -30.23
CA SER A 48 20.76 -2.26 -31.02
C SER A 48 22.25 -2.29 -31.37
N ARG A 49 22.94 -1.14 -31.30
CA ARG A 49 24.38 -1.01 -31.62
C ARG A 49 25.13 -0.21 -30.57
N GLU A 50 25.76 -0.90 -29.64
CA GLU A 50 26.57 -0.33 -28.56
C GLU A 50 27.98 0.04 -29.03
N ILE A 51 28.48 1.17 -28.55
CA ILE A 51 29.86 1.62 -28.73
C ILE A 51 30.64 1.28 -27.46
N PHE A 52 31.59 0.37 -27.58
CA PHE A 52 32.47 0.01 -26.47
C PHE A 52 33.67 0.95 -26.37
N SER A 53 34.04 1.33 -25.15
CA SER A 53 35.26 2.08 -24.87
C SER A 53 36.49 1.20 -25.13
N SER A 54 37.29 1.55 -26.13
CA SER A 54 38.51 0.83 -26.51
C SER A 54 39.59 1.80 -26.99
N LYS A 55 40.86 1.43 -26.79
CA LYS A 55 42.03 2.13 -27.33
C LYS A 55 42.32 1.75 -28.79
N GLU A 56 41.79 0.63 -29.25
CA GLU A 56 42.08 0.04 -30.56
C GLU A 56 41.01 0.39 -31.61
N LYS A 57 39.75 0.58 -31.18
CA LYS A 57 38.64 0.94 -32.05
C LYS A 57 38.47 2.45 -32.11
N THR A 58 38.41 2.99 -33.33
CA THR A 58 38.17 4.41 -33.60
C THR A 58 36.69 4.71 -33.88
N VAL A 59 36.32 5.99 -33.86
CA VAL A 59 34.99 6.46 -34.23
C VAL A 59 34.58 6.01 -35.64
N ALA A 60 35.53 5.97 -36.59
CA ALA A 60 35.29 5.48 -37.95
C ALA A 60 34.92 3.98 -38.00
N ASN A 61 35.44 3.15 -37.08
CA ASN A 61 35.10 1.72 -37.03
C ASN A 61 33.62 1.47 -36.73
N TYR A 62 32.94 2.43 -36.10
CA TYR A 62 31.50 2.38 -35.82
C TYR A 62 30.66 3.07 -36.91
N GLY A 63 31.29 3.49 -38.01
CA GLY A 63 30.62 4.12 -39.16
C GLY A 63 30.12 5.54 -38.89
N LEU A 64 30.65 6.22 -37.87
CA LEU A 64 30.20 7.54 -37.44
C LEU A 64 30.92 8.65 -38.22
N ASN A 65 30.15 9.50 -38.88
CA ASN A 65 30.59 10.63 -39.69
C ASN A 65 30.21 11.98 -39.04
N HIS A 66 30.66 13.07 -39.66
CA HIS A 66 30.34 14.41 -39.20
C HIS A 66 28.81 14.63 -39.21
N GLY A 67 28.25 15.00 -38.06
CA GLY A 67 26.83 15.31 -37.89
C GLY A 67 25.99 14.14 -37.37
N ASP A 68 26.57 12.93 -37.24
CA ASP A 68 25.84 11.76 -36.77
C ASP A 68 25.44 11.86 -35.30
N MET A 69 24.32 11.21 -34.98
CA MET A 69 23.72 11.20 -33.64
C MET A 69 24.07 9.89 -32.92
N ILE A 70 24.61 10.01 -31.72
CA ILE A 70 24.80 8.89 -30.79
C ILE A 70 23.95 9.10 -29.55
N TYR A 71 23.51 8.01 -28.92
CA TYR A 71 22.55 8.02 -27.84
C TYR A 71 23.24 7.59 -26.54
N LEU A 72 23.17 8.44 -25.52
CA LEU A 72 23.77 8.20 -24.21
C LEU A 72 22.72 7.67 -23.25
N TRP A 73 23.03 6.56 -22.58
CA TRP A 73 22.17 5.94 -21.58
C TRP A 73 22.90 5.78 -20.24
N PRO A 74 22.46 6.45 -19.16
CA PRO A 74 23.09 6.29 -17.84
C PRO A 74 22.81 4.90 -17.24
N LEU A 75 23.84 4.25 -16.69
CA LEU A 75 23.73 3.05 -15.88
C LEU A 75 23.39 3.44 -14.43
N GLY A 76 22.09 3.53 -14.15
CA GLY A 76 21.54 3.56 -12.80
C GLY A 76 21.58 4.91 -12.08
N GLY A 77 20.38 5.50 -11.92
CA GLY A 77 19.90 5.82 -10.57
C GLY A 77 20.13 7.21 -9.99
N SER A 78 20.23 8.28 -10.77
CA SER A 78 19.94 9.64 -10.29
C SER A 78 19.87 10.62 -11.45
N VAL A 79 18.66 10.94 -11.91
CA VAL A 79 18.43 12.24 -12.55
C VAL A 79 17.04 12.74 -12.18
N GLU A 80 17.04 13.89 -11.52
CA GLU A 80 15.92 14.76 -11.27
C GLU A 80 15.27 15.16 -12.60
N GLU A 81 13.95 15.02 -12.68
CA GLU A 81 13.15 15.47 -13.81
C GLU A 81 13.13 17.00 -13.86
N SER A 82 13.41 17.56 -15.05
CA SER A 82 12.91 18.88 -15.43
C SER A 82 12.22 18.77 -16.79
N GLU A 83 10.95 19.16 -16.78
CA GLU A 83 9.98 19.02 -17.86
C GLU A 83 10.37 19.80 -19.12
N SER A 84 10.03 19.23 -20.29
CA SER A 84 9.16 19.89 -21.26
C SER A 84 9.05 19.04 -22.53
N THR A 85 7.84 18.64 -22.91
CA THR A 85 7.56 18.55 -24.36
C THR A 85 6.09 18.74 -24.70
N ARG A 86 5.94 19.65 -25.65
CA ARG A 86 4.75 20.06 -26.38
C ARG A 86 4.50 19.06 -27.52
N ASN A 87 3.22 18.83 -27.78
CA ASN A 87 2.59 18.19 -28.94
C ASN A 87 3.41 18.17 -30.25
N GLN A 88 3.27 17.10 -31.04
CA GLN A 88 2.54 17.18 -32.31
C GLN A 88 2.21 15.81 -32.95
N ASN A 89 1.05 15.84 -33.61
CA ASN A 89 0.25 14.82 -34.27
C ASN A 89 0.90 14.15 -35.49
N SER A 90 0.16 13.15 -35.98
CA SER A 90 -0.15 12.84 -37.39
C SER A 90 0.91 12.06 -38.18
N SER A 91 0.60 11.12 -39.08
CA SER A 91 -0.62 10.42 -39.52
C SER A 91 -0.24 9.50 -40.70
N ILE A 92 -1.14 8.58 -41.07
CA ILE A 92 -1.32 7.98 -42.43
C ILE A 92 -0.73 6.57 -42.71
N LYS A 93 -1.65 5.57 -42.79
CA LYS A 93 -2.01 4.60 -43.87
C LYS A 93 -0.88 3.95 -44.71
N ASN A 94 -0.98 2.74 -45.30
CA ASN A 94 -2.03 1.73 -45.51
C ASN A 94 -1.39 0.43 -46.07
N GLY A 95 -2.14 -0.68 -46.00
CA GLY A 95 -2.01 -1.86 -46.88
C GLY A 95 -1.46 -3.11 -46.16
N GLY A 96 -2.16 -4.23 -45.98
CA GLY A 96 -3.40 -4.75 -46.55
C GLY A 96 -3.09 -6.06 -47.28
N THR A 97 -3.24 -7.22 -46.61
CA THR A 97 -3.62 -8.52 -47.23
C THR A 97 -3.99 -9.55 -46.17
N THR A 98 -5.10 -10.22 -46.44
CA THR A 98 -5.77 -11.32 -45.74
C THR A 98 -5.04 -12.66 -45.85
N SER A 99 -5.03 -13.47 -44.79
CA SER A 99 -5.29 -14.92 -44.89
C SER A 99 -5.71 -15.50 -43.53
N LEU A 100 -6.67 -16.41 -43.60
CA LEU A 100 -7.34 -17.10 -42.52
C LEU A 100 -6.64 -18.46 -42.34
N SER A 101 -6.13 -18.76 -41.15
CA SER A 101 -5.84 -20.14 -40.75
C SER A 101 -5.79 -20.29 -39.23
N SER A 102 -6.62 -21.21 -38.77
CA SER A 102 -6.73 -21.76 -37.43
C SER A 102 -5.54 -22.65 -37.10
N SER A 103 -4.86 -22.39 -35.99
CA SER A 103 -4.05 -23.40 -35.30
C SER A 103 -3.74 -23.00 -33.85
N VAL A 104 -4.11 -23.91 -32.95
CA VAL A 104 -3.64 -24.14 -31.57
C VAL A 104 -2.32 -23.43 -31.23
N SER A 105 -2.35 -22.52 -30.25
CA SER A 105 -1.17 -21.83 -29.74
C SER A 105 -0.62 -22.52 -28.49
N THR A 106 0.41 -23.33 -28.74
CA THR A 106 1.39 -23.82 -27.77
C THR A 106 2.15 -22.64 -27.15
N SER A 107 2.25 -22.65 -25.83
CA SER A 107 2.92 -21.64 -25.01
C SER A 107 4.42 -21.56 -25.29
N ASN A 108 4.86 -20.50 -25.98
CA ASN A 108 6.26 -20.09 -26.01
C ASN A 108 6.43 -18.78 -25.23
N THR A 109 6.87 -18.91 -23.99
CA THR A 109 7.23 -17.79 -23.11
C THR A 109 8.57 -17.21 -23.51
N ILE A 110 8.55 -16.03 -24.12
CA ILE A 110 9.70 -15.11 -24.17
C ILE A 110 9.69 -14.30 -22.86
N VAL A 111 10.81 -14.30 -22.16
CA VAL A 111 11.01 -13.59 -20.89
C VAL A 111 11.23 -12.10 -21.19
N GLY A 112 10.18 -11.30 -20.98
CA GLY A 112 10.22 -9.84 -21.05
C GLY A 112 8.88 -9.25 -20.61
N SER A 113 8.87 -8.57 -19.45
CA SER A 113 7.73 -7.84 -18.86
C SER A 113 6.36 -8.53 -18.90
N LYS A 114 6.14 -9.50 -18.00
CA LYS A 114 4.83 -10.14 -17.82
C LYS A 114 3.83 -9.12 -17.26
N ILE A 115 2.80 -8.80 -18.04
CA ILE A 115 1.62 -8.07 -17.56
C ILE A 115 1.04 -8.88 -16.38
N PRO A 116 0.78 -8.27 -15.22
CA PRO A 116 0.17 -8.95 -14.08
C PRO A 116 -1.19 -9.54 -14.47
N THR A 117 -1.41 -10.83 -14.16
CA THR A 117 -2.69 -11.48 -14.36
C THR A 117 -3.71 -10.93 -13.36
N ARG A 118 -4.78 -10.32 -13.87
CA ARG A 118 -5.91 -9.90 -13.03
C ARG A 118 -6.73 -11.12 -12.64
N SER A 119 -7.06 -11.21 -11.35
CA SER A 119 -7.91 -12.27 -10.82
C SER A 119 -9.37 -12.04 -11.22
N ASN A 120 -10.09 -13.14 -11.52
CA ASN A 120 -11.51 -13.09 -11.89
C ASN A 120 -12.40 -13.27 -10.65
N ILE A 121 -12.19 -12.41 -9.65
CA ILE A 121 -12.93 -12.42 -8.38
C ILE A 121 -14.07 -11.39 -8.42
N GLU A 122 -15.20 -11.73 -7.82
CA GLU A 122 -16.31 -10.78 -7.62
C GLU A 122 -15.94 -9.82 -6.48
N GLU A 123 -15.80 -8.53 -6.80
CA GLU A 123 -15.53 -7.47 -5.82
C GLU A 123 -16.83 -6.97 -5.17
N ASP A 124 -16.74 -6.42 -3.96
CA ASP A 124 -17.93 -5.91 -3.27
C ASP A 124 -18.57 -4.76 -4.05
N GLN A 125 -19.90 -4.60 -3.90
CA GLN A 125 -20.66 -3.59 -4.63
C GLN A 125 -20.09 -2.17 -4.47
N VAL A 126 -19.63 -1.83 -3.26
CA VAL A 126 -19.00 -0.53 -2.97
C VAL A 126 -17.72 -0.31 -3.79
N ASP A 127 -16.92 -1.36 -3.98
CA ASP A 127 -15.66 -1.27 -4.74
C ASP A 127 -15.94 -1.09 -6.23
N VAL A 128 -16.96 -1.79 -6.75
CA VAL A 128 -17.42 -1.64 -8.14
C VAL A 128 -17.96 -0.23 -8.40
N MET A 129 -18.66 0.37 -7.43
CA MET A 129 -19.12 1.76 -7.51
C MET A 129 -17.94 2.74 -7.51
N LEU A 130 -17.03 2.62 -6.55
CA LEU A 130 -15.86 3.50 -6.41
C LEU A 130 -14.91 3.40 -7.61
N GLN A 131 -14.77 2.22 -8.22
CA GLN A 131 -13.97 2.05 -9.43
C GLN A 131 -14.52 2.85 -10.62
N LYS A 132 -15.83 3.11 -10.68
CA LYS A 132 -16.44 3.91 -11.76
C LYS A 132 -16.30 5.42 -11.52
N MET A 133 -16.02 5.84 -10.29
CA MET A 133 -15.83 7.24 -9.91
C MET A 133 -14.40 7.70 -10.25
N ASP A 134 -14.24 8.91 -10.78
CA ASP A 134 -12.91 9.49 -11.03
C ASP A 134 -12.21 9.91 -9.72
N GLY A 135 -12.99 10.39 -8.75
CA GLY A 135 -12.51 10.85 -7.46
C GLY A 135 -11.82 12.21 -7.50
N LYS A 136 -11.84 12.90 -8.65
CA LYS A 136 -11.15 14.18 -8.80
C LYS A 136 -11.89 15.29 -8.06
N VAL A 137 -11.12 16.10 -7.35
CA VAL A 137 -11.65 17.18 -6.52
C VAL A 137 -11.69 18.45 -7.35
N LYS A 138 -12.91 18.94 -7.65
CA LYS A 138 -13.10 20.18 -8.41
C LYS A 138 -12.72 21.40 -7.56
N ARG A 139 -11.73 22.16 -8.01
CA ARG A 139 -11.37 23.44 -7.40
C ARG A 139 -12.30 24.54 -7.90
N LYS A 140 -12.79 25.39 -6.99
CA LYS A 140 -13.43 26.66 -7.36
C LYS A 140 -12.35 27.64 -7.82
N ARG A 141 -12.67 28.51 -8.78
CA ARG A 141 -11.82 29.66 -9.11
C ARG A 141 -11.73 30.54 -7.87
N ASP A 142 -10.52 30.77 -7.37
CA ASP A 142 -10.32 31.62 -6.20
C ASP A 142 -10.59 33.09 -6.59
N PRO A 143 -11.62 33.74 -6.02
CA PRO A 143 -11.93 35.14 -6.32
C PRO A 143 -10.88 36.12 -5.81
N LYS A 144 -10.02 35.73 -4.84
CA LYS A 144 -8.94 36.57 -4.29
C LYS A 144 -7.64 36.42 -5.09
N ARG A 145 -7.45 35.31 -5.79
CA ARG A 145 -6.31 35.08 -6.70
C ARG A 145 -6.80 35.20 -8.13
N GLN A 146 -6.83 36.43 -8.66
CA GLN A 146 -7.13 36.80 -10.06
C GLN A 146 -6.13 36.21 -11.09
N VAL A 147 -5.67 34.98 -10.92
CA VAL A 147 -4.55 34.35 -11.65
C VAL A 147 -5.04 33.33 -12.69
N CYS A 148 -6.35 33.04 -12.72
CA CYS A 148 -6.95 32.22 -13.78
C CYS A 148 -7.20 33.07 -15.03
N LEU A 149 -6.15 33.33 -15.82
CA LEU A 149 -6.20 34.10 -17.08
C LEU A 149 -6.65 33.21 -18.25
N HIS A 150 -7.83 32.60 -18.15
CA HIS A 150 -8.34 31.70 -19.17
C HIS A 150 -9.88 31.66 -19.15
N GLY A 151 -10.50 31.39 -20.29
CA GLY A 151 -11.96 31.29 -20.44
C GLY A 151 -12.57 30.11 -19.65
N ASP A 152 -13.90 30.01 -19.64
CA ASP A 152 -14.64 29.02 -18.80
C ASP A 152 -14.36 27.56 -19.15
N ASN A 153 -14.00 27.27 -20.40
CA ASN A 153 -13.71 25.91 -20.88
C ASN A 153 -12.23 25.51 -20.80
N SER A 154 -11.38 26.34 -20.20
CA SER A 154 -9.97 26.05 -19.99
C SER A 154 -9.64 25.99 -18.49
N SER A 155 -8.52 25.36 -18.17
CA SER A 155 -8.04 25.20 -16.81
C SER A 155 -6.55 25.50 -16.71
N CYS A 156 -6.12 26.24 -15.69
CA CYS A 156 -4.71 26.41 -15.33
C CYS A 156 -4.33 25.57 -14.09
N ILE A 157 -3.05 25.65 -13.69
CA ILE A 157 -2.53 25.00 -12.49
C ILE A 157 -3.26 25.37 -11.19
N HIS A 158 -4.01 26.47 -11.16
CA HIS A 158 -4.75 26.92 -9.98
C HIS A 158 -6.21 26.43 -9.93
N CYS A 159 -6.77 25.96 -11.06
CA CYS A 159 -8.15 25.47 -11.10
C CYS A 159 -8.32 24.07 -11.70
N LEU A 160 -7.24 23.43 -12.15
CA LEU A 160 -7.24 22.02 -12.55
C LEU A 160 -7.78 21.16 -11.39
N PRO A 161 -8.66 20.18 -11.62
CA PRO A 161 -9.10 19.28 -10.57
C PRO A 161 -7.90 18.58 -9.90
N LEU A 162 -7.94 18.47 -8.57
CA LEU A 162 -6.91 17.76 -7.82
C LEU A 162 -7.17 16.26 -7.87
N GLU A 163 -6.10 15.48 -7.82
CA GLU A 163 -6.18 14.03 -7.71
C GLU A 163 -6.66 13.62 -6.30
N PRO A 164 -7.39 12.51 -6.14
CA PRO A 164 -7.94 12.07 -4.84
C PRO A 164 -6.87 11.79 -3.77
N TYR A 165 -5.62 11.59 -4.18
CA TYR A 165 -4.46 11.32 -3.33
C TYR A 165 -3.53 12.52 -3.15
N ASP A 166 -3.98 13.73 -3.51
CA ASP A 166 -3.20 14.95 -3.31
C ASP A 166 -2.92 15.22 -1.81
N PRO A 167 -1.64 15.30 -1.39
CA PRO A 167 -1.29 15.40 0.03
C PRO A 167 -1.71 16.74 0.65
N SER A 168 -1.75 17.83 -0.12
CA SER A 168 -2.12 19.15 0.40
C SER A 168 -3.62 19.19 0.69
N TYR A 169 -4.43 18.67 -0.23
CA TYR A 169 -5.87 18.58 -0.05
C TYR A 169 -6.28 17.65 1.09
N LEU A 170 -5.65 16.48 1.21
CA LEU A 170 -5.92 15.56 2.33
C LEU A 170 -5.55 16.19 3.67
N LYS A 171 -4.47 16.97 3.73
CA LYS A 171 -4.08 17.72 4.93
C LYS A 171 -5.10 18.81 5.30
N GLU A 172 -5.63 19.54 4.31
CA GLU A 172 -6.70 20.53 4.53
C GLU A 172 -7.98 19.90 5.10
N LEU A 173 -8.31 18.67 4.68
CA LEU A 173 -9.45 17.90 5.20
C LEU A 173 -9.15 17.22 6.56
N ASN A 174 -7.96 17.38 7.13
CA ASN A 174 -7.48 16.64 8.31
C ASN A 174 -7.54 15.11 8.15
N VAL A 175 -7.38 14.63 6.91
CA VAL A 175 -7.36 13.20 6.58
C VAL A 175 -5.93 12.66 6.75
N LYS A 176 -5.73 11.84 7.78
CA LYS A 176 -4.41 11.26 8.11
C LYS A 176 -3.89 10.26 7.09
N HIS A 177 -4.80 9.57 6.40
CA HIS A 177 -4.50 8.45 5.50
C HIS A 177 -5.46 8.52 4.31
N MET A 178 -4.96 8.30 3.10
CA MET A 178 -5.83 8.26 1.93
C MET A 178 -6.72 7.01 1.94
N SER A 179 -7.86 7.07 1.26
CA SER A 179 -8.69 5.89 1.05
C SER A 179 -7.93 4.85 0.20
N PHE A 180 -8.27 3.57 0.38
CA PHE A 180 -7.66 2.51 -0.42
C PHE A 180 -7.88 2.71 -1.92
N HIS A 181 -9.05 3.20 -2.34
CA HIS A 181 -9.32 3.48 -3.75
C HIS A 181 -8.52 4.68 -4.28
N ALA A 182 -8.26 5.71 -3.48
CA ALA A 182 -7.31 6.77 -3.85
C ALA A 182 -5.89 6.21 -4.02
N TYR A 183 -5.47 5.27 -3.17
CA TYR A 183 -4.20 4.56 -3.33
C TYR A 183 -4.16 3.71 -4.61
N LEU A 184 -5.24 3.01 -4.96
CA LEU A 184 -5.34 2.29 -6.23
C LEU A 184 -5.23 3.23 -7.44
N ARG A 185 -5.83 4.42 -7.37
CA ARG A 185 -5.69 5.46 -8.40
C ARG A 185 -4.26 5.94 -8.52
N LYS A 186 -3.57 6.17 -7.40
CA LYS A 186 -2.16 6.55 -7.37
C LYS A 186 -1.25 5.51 -8.02
N LEU A 187 -1.53 4.22 -7.80
CA LEU A 187 -0.78 3.14 -8.47
C LEU A 187 -1.09 3.05 -9.97
N SER A 188 -2.26 3.52 -10.39
CA SER A 188 -2.74 3.42 -11.77
C SER A 188 -2.54 4.71 -12.60
N SER A 189 -2.05 5.80 -12.00
CA SER A 189 -1.96 7.13 -12.63
C SER A 189 -0.79 7.30 -13.61
N GLY A 190 0.06 6.28 -13.77
CA GLY A 190 1.17 6.30 -14.73
C GLY A 190 0.74 6.19 -16.19
N LEU A 191 1.69 6.41 -17.11
CA LEU A 191 1.48 6.34 -18.57
C LEU A 191 0.83 5.02 -19.04
N ASP A 192 1.02 3.95 -18.27
CA ASP A 192 0.49 2.61 -18.55
C ASP A 192 -0.97 2.41 -18.11
N GLY A 193 -1.63 3.41 -17.52
CA GLY A 193 -3.03 3.33 -17.10
C GLY A 193 -3.33 2.18 -16.13
N GLY A 194 -2.36 1.86 -15.26
CA GLY A 194 -2.46 0.75 -14.31
C GLY A 194 -2.33 -0.65 -14.93
N LYS A 195 -1.83 -0.77 -16.17
CA LYS A 195 -1.54 -2.07 -16.80
C LYS A 195 -0.57 -2.93 -16.00
N TYR A 196 0.38 -2.31 -15.31
CA TYR A 196 1.36 -2.98 -14.45
C TYR A 196 1.09 -2.83 -12.95
N ALA A 197 -0.05 -2.24 -12.57
CA ALA A 197 -0.44 -2.16 -11.17
C ALA A 197 -0.73 -3.59 -10.67
N ASN A 198 0.05 -4.04 -9.70
CA ASN A 198 -0.09 -5.33 -9.03
C ASN A 198 0.04 -5.13 -7.53
N LEU A 199 -0.85 -5.75 -6.78
CA LEU A 199 -0.84 -5.74 -5.32
C LEU A 199 -0.51 -7.14 -4.82
N GLU A 200 0.59 -7.26 -4.08
CA GLU A 200 1.03 -8.53 -3.51
C GLU A 200 0.87 -8.50 -1.99
N ASN A 201 0.27 -9.55 -1.43
CA ASN A 201 0.24 -9.73 0.01
C ASN A 201 1.64 -10.15 0.50
N ILE A 202 2.03 -9.60 1.65
CA ILE A 202 3.25 -10.01 2.34
C ILE A 202 3.09 -11.45 2.80
N SER A 203 4.13 -12.26 2.63
CA SER A 203 4.23 -13.62 3.15
C SER A 203 5.53 -13.79 3.92
N CYS A 204 5.42 -14.27 5.15
CA CYS A 204 6.53 -14.56 6.05
C CYS A 204 6.94 -16.04 5.97
N GLN A 205 6.33 -16.82 5.07
CA GLN A 205 6.59 -18.25 4.93
C GLN A 205 7.64 -18.53 3.85
N ILE A 206 8.41 -19.59 4.03
CA ILE A 206 9.32 -20.10 2.99
C ILE A 206 8.48 -20.51 1.78
N LYS A 207 8.87 -20.05 0.59
CA LYS A 207 8.16 -20.42 -0.64
C LYS A 207 8.25 -21.93 -0.85
N PRO A 208 7.11 -22.64 -1.01
CA PRO A 208 7.12 -24.08 -1.21
C PRO A 208 7.71 -24.45 -2.57
N GLY A 209 8.22 -25.68 -2.70
CA GLY A 209 8.67 -26.24 -3.98
C GLY A 209 10.08 -25.85 -4.42
N CYS A 210 10.97 -25.46 -3.51
CA CYS A 210 12.38 -25.27 -3.86
C CYS A 210 13.08 -26.63 -4.04
N THR A 211 13.66 -26.86 -5.21
CA THR A 211 14.37 -28.12 -5.55
C THR A 211 15.87 -28.07 -5.31
N ASN A 212 16.44 -26.89 -5.00
CA ASN A 212 17.89 -26.70 -4.90
C ASN A 212 18.48 -27.10 -3.55
N HIS A 213 17.65 -27.41 -2.56
CA HIS A 213 18.09 -27.76 -1.21
C HIS A 213 17.04 -28.63 -0.49
N PRO A 214 17.44 -29.42 0.51
CA PRO A 214 16.51 -30.12 1.40
C PRO A 214 15.50 -29.16 2.07
N PRO A 215 14.28 -29.63 2.41
CA PRO A 215 13.30 -28.79 3.07
C PRO A 215 13.77 -28.30 4.45
N TRP A 216 13.22 -27.16 4.88
CA TRP A 216 13.39 -26.64 6.24
C TRP A 216 13.02 -27.74 7.26
N PRO A 217 13.81 -27.95 8.33
CA PRO A 217 14.85 -27.07 8.88
C PRO A 217 16.29 -27.32 8.40
N LYS A 218 16.50 -28.27 7.47
CA LYS A 218 17.87 -28.68 7.11
C LYS A 218 18.63 -27.58 6.34
N SER A 219 17.92 -26.81 5.51
CA SER A 219 18.51 -25.68 4.79
C SER A 219 17.44 -24.77 4.18
N VAL A 220 17.85 -23.55 3.84
CA VAL A 220 17.06 -22.54 3.13
C VAL A 220 17.97 -21.80 2.14
N CYS A 221 17.45 -21.41 0.97
CA CYS A 221 18.18 -20.58 0.02
C CYS A 221 17.56 -19.19 -0.12
N SER A 222 18.33 -18.21 -0.62
CA SER A 222 17.88 -16.83 -0.82
C SER A 222 16.68 -16.67 -1.77
N LYS A 223 16.38 -17.67 -2.60
CA LYS A 223 15.23 -17.64 -3.53
C LYS A 223 13.90 -18.04 -2.86
N CYS A 224 13.95 -18.93 -1.87
CA CYS A 224 12.75 -19.40 -1.17
C CYS A 224 12.57 -18.74 0.19
N GLN A 225 13.65 -18.21 0.78
CA GLN A 225 13.63 -17.44 2.02
C GLN A 225 12.70 -16.22 1.86
N PRO A 226 11.77 -15.99 2.79
CA PRO A 226 10.99 -14.76 2.80
C PRO A 226 11.92 -13.58 3.07
N LYS A 227 11.64 -12.44 2.43
CA LYS A 227 12.43 -11.23 2.64
C LYS A 227 12.22 -10.73 4.08
N ALA A 228 13.23 -10.09 4.63
CA ALA A 228 13.08 -9.33 5.86
C ALA A 228 11.97 -8.28 5.71
N ILE A 229 11.22 -8.07 6.79
CA ILE A 229 10.05 -7.19 6.80
C ILE A 229 10.46 -5.89 7.49
N THR A 230 10.31 -4.76 6.80
CA THR A 230 10.50 -3.44 7.41
C THR A 230 9.13 -2.80 7.63
N LEU A 231 8.71 -2.71 8.88
CA LEU A 231 7.49 -2.06 9.33
C LEU A 231 7.55 -0.57 9.04
N ASN A 232 6.74 -0.15 8.07
CA ASN A 232 6.52 1.25 7.72
C ASN A 232 5.08 1.66 8.01
N SER A 233 4.85 2.96 8.24
CA SER A 233 3.49 3.50 8.35
C SER A 233 2.72 3.27 7.03
N GLN A 234 1.53 2.69 7.13
CA GLN A 234 0.69 2.42 5.98
C GLN A 234 0.01 3.73 5.54
N SER A 235 0.24 4.16 4.30
CA SER A 235 -0.24 5.47 3.80
C SER A 235 -1.73 5.51 3.44
N TYR A 236 -2.42 4.38 3.51
CA TYR A 236 -3.83 4.21 3.17
C TYR A 236 -4.55 3.31 4.16
N ARG A 237 -5.88 3.28 4.09
CA ARG A 237 -6.75 2.38 4.87
C ARG A 237 -7.93 1.88 4.03
N HIS A 238 -8.48 0.74 4.42
CA HIS A 238 -9.51 0.04 3.63
C HIS A 238 -10.92 0.57 3.87
N VAL A 239 -11.23 0.97 5.10
CA VAL A 239 -12.47 1.66 5.49
C VAL A 239 -12.05 3.00 6.08
N ASP A 240 -12.76 4.10 5.84
CA ASP A 240 -12.44 5.45 6.30
C ASP A 240 -13.29 5.91 7.49
N ASN A 241 -14.46 5.31 7.67
CA ASN A 241 -15.40 5.69 8.71
C ASN A 241 -16.29 4.51 9.11
N VAL A 242 -16.78 4.50 10.35
CA VAL A 242 -17.76 3.52 10.84
C VAL A 242 -18.93 4.26 11.47
N VAL A 243 -20.14 3.96 11.03
CA VAL A 243 -21.39 4.57 11.51
C VAL A 243 -22.30 3.47 12.02
N PHE A 244 -22.91 3.69 13.18
CA PHE A 244 -23.99 2.83 13.68
C PHE A 244 -25.33 3.37 13.18
N GLU A 245 -26.16 2.53 12.56
CA GLU A 245 -27.47 2.94 12.04
C GLU A 245 -28.38 3.49 13.15
N ASN A 246 -28.26 2.94 14.35
CA ASN A 246 -29.06 3.34 15.50
C ASN A 246 -28.18 3.40 16.76
N PRO A 247 -28.17 4.52 17.51
CA PRO A 247 -27.42 4.64 18.77
C PRO A 247 -27.85 3.59 19.82
N ASN A 248 -29.10 3.11 19.77
CA ASN A 248 -29.59 2.07 20.68
C ASN A 248 -28.83 0.74 20.56
N LEU A 249 -28.16 0.48 19.42
CA LEU A 249 -27.31 -0.71 19.27
C LEU A 249 -26.17 -0.70 20.28
N VAL A 250 -25.50 0.45 20.41
CA VAL A 250 -24.37 0.65 21.32
C VAL A 250 -24.87 0.69 22.76
N GLU A 251 -25.98 1.38 23.02
CA GLU A 251 -26.56 1.42 24.38
C GLU A 251 -26.95 0.04 24.91
N ARG A 252 -27.54 -0.81 24.06
CA ARG A 252 -27.88 -2.19 24.42
C ARG A 252 -26.63 -3.02 24.70
N PHE A 253 -25.58 -2.86 23.90
CA PHE A 253 -24.30 -3.53 24.12
C PHE A 253 -23.65 -3.10 25.44
N LEU A 254 -23.64 -1.80 25.73
CA LEU A 254 -23.08 -1.24 26.97
C LEU A 254 -23.88 -1.56 28.23
N HIS A 255 -25.18 -1.86 28.10
CA HIS A 255 -26.01 -2.29 29.22
C HIS A 255 -25.41 -3.48 29.98
N TYR A 256 -24.79 -4.44 29.28
CA TYR A 256 -24.13 -5.58 29.93
C TYR A 256 -23.02 -5.14 30.89
N TRP A 257 -22.16 -4.23 30.43
CA TRP A 257 -21.08 -3.68 31.26
C TRP A 257 -21.65 -2.87 32.44
N ARG A 258 -22.67 -2.03 32.21
CA ARG A 258 -23.31 -1.26 33.29
C ARG A 258 -23.92 -2.15 34.38
N ALA A 259 -24.53 -3.27 34.00
CA ALA A 259 -25.17 -4.18 34.92
C ALA A 259 -24.18 -5.09 35.67
N THR A 260 -23.07 -5.48 35.04
CA THR A 260 -22.17 -6.53 35.58
C THR A 260 -20.79 -6.02 35.99
N GLY A 261 -20.38 -4.87 35.49
CA GLY A 261 -19.02 -4.34 35.59
C GLY A 261 -17.97 -5.20 34.87
N ARG A 262 -18.37 -6.08 33.94
CA ARG A 262 -17.48 -6.98 33.19
C ARG A 262 -17.39 -6.53 31.73
N GLN A 263 -16.21 -6.70 31.12
CA GLN A 263 -15.98 -6.34 29.74
C GLN A 263 -16.77 -7.22 28.77
N ARG A 264 -17.00 -6.73 27.56
CA ARG A 264 -17.82 -7.41 26.56
C ARG A 264 -17.26 -7.23 25.16
N MET A 265 -17.51 -8.20 24.31
CA MET A 265 -17.17 -8.19 22.90
C MET A 265 -18.36 -8.60 22.03
N GLY A 266 -18.46 -8.07 20.82
CA GLY A 266 -19.42 -8.47 19.81
C GLY A 266 -18.89 -8.34 18.38
N PHE A 267 -19.49 -9.08 17.46
CA PHE A 267 -19.29 -8.95 16.02
C PHE A 267 -20.26 -7.92 15.44
N LEU A 268 -19.76 -7.08 14.55
CA LEU A 268 -20.49 -6.00 13.89
C LEU A 268 -21.00 -6.51 12.54
N TYR A 269 -22.33 -6.59 12.41
CA TYR A 269 -22.98 -6.92 11.15
C TYR A 269 -23.51 -5.66 10.48
N GLY A 270 -23.22 -5.52 9.21
CA GLY A 270 -23.44 -4.28 8.49
C GLY A 270 -23.18 -4.39 7.00
N ARG A 271 -23.04 -3.24 6.35
CA ARG A 271 -22.70 -3.14 4.93
C ARG A 271 -21.70 -2.00 4.72
N TYR A 272 -20.93 -2.08 3.64
CA TYR A 272 -20.06 -0.98 3.22
C TYR A 272 -20.77 -0.09 2.22
N ASP A 273 -20.54 1.21 2.32
CA ASP A 273 -21.12 2.23 1.45
C ASP A 273 -20.09 3.34 1.18
N VAL A 274 -20.35 4.19 0.20
CA VAL A 274 -19.46 5.29 -0.17
C VAL A 274 -19.44 6.35 0.92
N HIS A 275 -18.24 6.76 1.34
CA HIS A 275 -18.04 7.89 2.24
C HIS A 275 -17.60 9.13 1.43
N LEU A 276 -18.39 10.18 1.48
CA LEU A 276 -18.22 11.36 0.61
C LEU A 276 -17.25 12.41 1.19
N ASP A 277 -17.00 12.40 2.50
CA ASP A 277 -16.11 13.39 3.15
C ASP A 277 -14.62 13.10 2.89
N VAL A 278 -14.30 11.89 2.42
CA VAL A 278 -12.96 11.48 1.99
C VAL A 278 -13.02 11.08 0.52
N PRO A 279 -12.12 11.59 -0.35
CA PRO A 279 -12.08 11.19 -1.76
C PRO A 279 -12.00 9.68 -1.95
N LEU A 280 -12.98 9.12 -2.66
CA LEU A 280 -13.12 7.68 -2.89
C LEU A 280 -13.15 6.86 -1.58
N GLY A 281 -13.68 7.42 -0.50
CA GLY A 281 -13.72 6.79 0.80
C GLY A 281 -14.79 5.71 0.95
N ILE A 282 -14.58 4.81 1.91
CA ILE A 282 -15.56 3.78 2.30
C ILE A 282 -16.01 4.02 3.74
N LYS A 283 -17.31 3.90 4.01
CA LYS A 283 -17.85 3.81 5.38
C LYS A 283 -18.46 2.43 5.63
N GLY A 284 -18.21 1.88 6.81
CA GLY A 284 -18.95 0.72 7.32
C GLY A 284 -20.19 1.18 8.08
N ILE A 285 -21.36 0.73 7.64
CA ILE A 285 -22.64 0.99 8.30
C ILE A 285 -23.04 -0.24 9.12
N VAL A 286 -23.00 -0.13 10.44
CA VAL A 286 -23.35 -1.20 11.39
C VAL A 286 -24.85 -1.20 11.64
N ALA A 287 -25.50 -2.32 11.33
CA ALA A 287 -26.93 -2.54 11.53
C ALA A 287 -27.22 -3.39 12.78
N ALA A 288 -26.29 -4.26 13.19
CA ALA A 288 -26.47 -5.12 14.35
C ALA A 288 -25.13 -5.45 15.04
N ILE A 289 -25.21 -5.73 16.34
CA ILE A 289 -24.11 -6.28 17.14
C ILE A 289 -24.54 -7.68 17.59
N TYR A 290 -23.78 -8.69 17.20
CA TYR A 290 -23.96 -10.08 17.62
C TYR A 290 -22.95 -10.42 18.71
N GLU A 291 -23.41 -10.84 19.87
CA GLU A 291 -22.53 -11.21 20.99
C GLU A 291 -22.31 -12.73 21.00
N PRO A 292 -21.12 -13.22 20.58
CA PRO A 292 -20.83 -14.65 20.60
C PRO A 292 -20.70 -15.15 22.05
N PRO A 293 -20.79 -16.48 22.27
CA PRO A 293 -20.44 -17.11 23.54
C PRO A 293 -19.04 -16.67 23.99
N GLN A 294 -18.95 -16.12 25.21
CA GLN A 294 -17.71 -15.56 25.75
C GLN A 294 -17.69 -15.59 27.28
N GLU A 295 -16.51 -15.78 27.84
CA GLU A 295 -16.21 -15.61 29.26
C GLU A 295 -15.66 -14.21 29.48
N SER A 296 -16.42 -13.40 30.23
CA SER A 296 -16.10 -12.01 30.50
C SER A 296 -15.69 -11.81 31.95
N THR A 297 -14.56 -11.15 32.18
CA THR A 297 -14.12 -10.67 33.50
C THR A 297 -14.04 -9.14 33.50
N ARG A 298 -13.49 -8.55 34.57
CA ARG A 298 -13.25 -7.09 34.64
C ARG A 298 -12.13 -6.63 33.70
N ASP A 299 -11.18 -7.52 33.43
CA ASP A 299 -9.91 -7.16 32.77
C ASP A 299 -9.65 -7.99 31.50
N SER A 300 -10.51 -8.98 31.20
CA SER A 300 -10.32 -9.87 30.05
C SER A 300 -11.64 -10.38 29.48
N VAL A 301 -11.59 -10.70 28.18
CA VAL A 301 -12.66 -11.39 27.46
C VAL A 301 -12.05 -12.58 26.73
N ARG A 302 -12.62 -13.76 26.92
CA ARG A 302 -12.24 -14.98 26.21
C ARG A 302 -13.42 -15.47 25.38
N LEU A 303 -13.21 -15.58 24.07
CA LEU A 303 -14.22 -16.14 23.17
C LEU A 303 -14.29 -17.65 23.33
N LEU A 304 -15.51 -18.17 23.30
CA LEU A 304 -15.79 -19.60 23.29
C LEU A 304 -16.22 -20.02 21.87
N PRO A 305 -16.10 -21.32 21.53
CA PRO A 305 -16.62 -21.84 20.27
C PRO A 305 -18.11 -21.50 20.09
N ASP A 306 -18.45 -20.92 18.94
CA ASP A 306 -19.83 -20.57 18.62
C ASP A 306 -20.43 -21.51 17.57
N PRO A 307 -21.28 -22.47 17.96
CA PRO A 307 -21.93 -23.37 17.01
C PRO A 307 -22.95 -22.66 16.10
N ARG A 308 -23.42 -21.46 16.47
CA ARG A 308 -24.46 -20.73 15.73
C ARG A 308 -23.90 -19.70 14.75
N GLN A 309 -22.61 -19.42 14.79
CA GLN A 309 -21.95 -18.42 13.94
C GLN A 309 -22.33 -18.58 12.46
N SER A 310 -22.23 -19.80 11.92
CA SER A 310 -22.59 -20.08 10.52
C SER A 310 -24.06 -19.82 10.17
N VAL A 311 -24.97 -19.96 11.14
CA VAL A 311 -26.40 -19.68 10.96
C VAL A 311 -26.64 -18.17 10.94
N VAL A 312 -25.98 -17.44 11.83
CA VAL A 312 -26.03 -15.98 11.90
C VAL A 312 -25.46 -15.36 10.63
N ASP A 313 -24.33 -15.85 10.12
CA ASP A 313 -23.74 -15.38 8.87
C ASP A 313 -24.65 -15.59 7.66
N LYS A 314 -25.30 -16.77 7.58
CA LYS A 314 -26.29 -17.04 6.52
C LYS A 314 -27.52 -16.15 6.62
N LEU A 315 -27.99 -15.86 7.84
CA LEU A 315 -29.12 -14.96 8.06
C LEU A 315 -28.75 -13.52 7.67
N ALA A 316 -27.57 -13.05 8.09
CA ALA A 316 -27.05 -11.74 7.74
C ALA A 316 -26.92 -11.60 6.21
N ALA A 317 -26.36 -12.60 5.53
CA ALA A 317 -26.22 -12.57 4.07
C ALA A 317 -27.57 -12.46 3.36
N LYS A 318 -28.63 -13.14 3.84
CA LYS A 318 -29.99 -13.01 3.29
C LYS A 318 -30.60 -11.62 3.49
N LEU A 319 -30.14 -10.89 4.51
CA LEU A 319 -30.53 -9.51 4.78
C LEU A 319 -29.60 -8.48 4.08
N GLY A 320 -28.65 -8.95 3.26
CA GLY A 320 -27.67 -8.08 2.61
C GLY A 320 -26.62 -7.50 3.58
N LEU A 321 -26.40 -8.16 4.71
CA LEU A 321 -25.43 -7.79 5.72
C LEU A 321 -24.26 -8.77 5.73
N ALA A 322 -23.08 -8.28 6.07
CA ALA A 322 -21.87 -9.07 6.29
C ALA A 322 -21.27 -8.75 7.66
N CYS A 323 -20.44 -9.65 8.19
CA CYS A 323 -19.63 -9.35 9.36
C CYS A 323 -18.51 -8.37 8.94
N ILE A 324 -18.66 -7.10 9.29
CA ILE A 324 -17.79 -6.00 8.84
C ILE A 324 -16.75 -5.60 9.89
N GLY A 325 -16.84 -6.12 11.12
CA GLY A 325 -15.90 -5.81 12.17
C GLY A 325 -16.24 -6.45 13.50
N TRP A 326 -15.56 -6.01 14.54
CA TRP A 326 -15.82 -6.39 15.92
C TRP A 326 -15.70 -5.18 16.84
N ILE A 327 -16.37 -5.25 17.97
CA ILE A 327 -16.39 -4.24 19.02
C ILE A 327 -16.07 -4.88 20.35
N PHE A 328 -15.28 -4.20 21.19
CA PHE A 328 -15.02 -4.63 22.55
C PHE A 328 -14.96 -3.45 23.51
N THR A 329 -15.22 -3.70 24.78
CA THR A 329 -15.16 -2.68 25.84
C THR A 329 -13.85 -2.78 26.62
N ASP A 330 -13.31 -1.62 26.95
CA ASP A 330 -12.28 -1.42 27.97
C ASP A 330 -12.70 -0.24 28.85
N LEU A 331 -13.69 -0.52 29.71
CA LEU A 331 -14.33 0.47 30.56
C LEU A 331 -14.10 0.15 32.02
N VAL A 332 -13.61 1.13 32.76
CA VAL A 332 -13.43 1.08 34.21
C VAL A 332 -14.03 2.32 34.82
N THR A 333 -14.93 2.12 35.78
CA THR A 333 -15.61 3.21 36.48
C THR A 333 -14.59 4.05 37.26
N GLU A 334 -14.64 5.37 37.08
CA GLU A 334 -13.87 6.33 37.87
C GLU A 334 -14.71 6.85 39.04
N ASP A 335 -15.88 7.41 38.74
CA ASP A 335 -16.85 7.90 39.74
C ASP A 335 -18.24 7.38 39.38
N ALA A 336 -18.73 6.40 40.16
CA ALA A 336 -20.04 5.79 39.94
C ALA A 336 -21.20 6.78 40.11
N SER A 337 -21.04 7.82 40.93
CA SER A 337 -22.09 8.82 41.16
C SER A 337 -22.29 9.76 39.96
N LYS A 338 -21.20 10.01 39.22
CA LYS A 338 -21.20 10.86 38.02
C LYS A 338 -21.31 10.07 36.72
N GLY A 339 -21.21 8.74 36.79
CA GLY A 339 -21.20 7.87 35.62
C GLY A 339 -19.94 8.02 34.76
N THR A 340 -18.81 8.44 35.34
CA THR A 340 -17.56 8.66 34.60
C THR A 340 -16.71 7.40 34.54
N VAL A 341 -15.87 7.32 33.50
CA VAL A 341 -14.96 6.21 33.22
C VAL A 341 -13.52 6.69 33.09
N ARG A 342 -12.55 5.83 33.39
CA ARG A 342 -11.13 6.16 33.28
C ARG A 342 -10.68 6.31 31.84
N HIS A 343 -9.80 7.29 31.60
CA HIS A 343 -9.10 7.48 30.33
C HIS A 343 -7.75 6.74 30.34
N PHE A 344 -7.77 5.43 30.11
CA PHE A 344 -6.56 4.60 30.10
C PHE A 344 -5.77 4.64 28.80
N ARG A 345 -6.43 4.89 27.67
CA ARG A 345 -5.86 4.76 26.34
C ARG A 345 -5.48 6.12 25.77
N ASN A 346 -4.22 6.50 25.92
CA ASN A 346 -3.72 7.82 25.52
C ASN A 346 -2.29 7.71 24.95
N ALA A 347 -1.68 8.86 24.66
CA ALA A 347 -0.35 8.93 24.07
C ALA A 347 0.76 8.49 25.04
N GLU A 348 0.49 8.58 26.34
CA GLU A 348 1.41 8.20 27.41
C GLU A 348 1.39 6.69 27.71
N THR A 349 0.32 5.99 27.31
CA THR A 349 0.13 4.55 27.54
C THR A 349 0.15 3.77 26.21
N HIS A 350 -1.03 3.45 25.67
CA HIS A 350 -1.24 2.78 24.40
C HIS A 350 -2.68 2.98 23.93
N PHE A 351 -2.90 2.86 22.62
CA PHE A 351 -4.24 2.89 22.03
C PHE A 351 -4.85 1.50 21.89
N LEU A 352 -4.06 0.54 21.41
CA LEU A 352 -4.41 -0.88 21.37
C LEU A 352 -3.27 -1.69 21.97
N SER A 353 -3.61 -2.73 22.72
CA SER A 353 -2.61 -3.67 23.22
C SER A 353 -2.14 -4.60 22.10
N ALA A 354 -0.99 -5.23 22.30
CA ALA A 354 -0.43 -6.22 21.40
C ALA A 354 -1.37 -7.41 21.20
N GLN A 355 -2.03 -7.85 22.26
CA GLN A 355 -3.01 -8.92 22.19
C GLN A 355 -4.23 -8.53 21.34
N GLU A 356 -4.73 -7.31 21.49
CA GLU A 356 -5.83 -6.78 20.68
C GLU A 356 -5.42 -6.63 19.21
N CYS A 357 -4.20 -6.17 18.93
CA CYS A 357 -3.69 -6.07 17.57
C CYS A 357 -3.52 -7.44 16.91
N ILE A 358 -3.04 -8.44 17.65
CA ILE A 358 -2.95 -9.83 17.18
C ILE A 358 -4.34 -10.39 16.91
N MET A 359 -5.31 -10.12 17.78
CA MET A 359 -6.70 -10.55 17.56
C MET A 359 -7.33 -9.86 16.35
N ALA A 360 -7.11 -8.55 16.18
CA ALA A 360 -7.56 -7.80 15.01
C ALA A 360 -6.94 -8.34 13.71
N GLY A 361 -5.63 -8.62 13.70
CA GLY A 361 -4.94 -9.21 12.54
C GLY A 361 -5.44 -10.62 12.21
N HIS A 362 -5.82 -11.40 13.23
CA HIS A 362 -6.45 -12.70 13.04
C HIS A 362 -7.82 -12.55 12.37
N PHE A 363 -8.69 -11.69 12.89
CA PHE A 363 -10.01 -11.47 12.28
C PHE A 363 -9.94 -10.88 10.87
N GLN A 364 -9.03 -9.94 10.61
CA GLN A 364 -8.79 -9.43 9.26
C GLN A 364 -8.33 -10.53 8.30
N SER A 365 -7.53 -11.50 8.76
CA SER A 365 -7.11 -12.65 7.96
C SER A 365 -8.26 -13.62 7.64
N LEU A 366 -9.26 -13.71 8.51
CA LEU A 366 -10.49 -14.47 8.27
C LEU A 366 -11.46 -13.77 7.31
N HIS A 367 -11.32 -12.44 7.13
CA HIS A 367 -12.19 -11.62 6.29
C HIS A 367 -11.37 -10.87 5.23
N PRO A 368 -10.73 -11.58 4.27
CA PRO A 368 -9.91 -10.96 3.24
C PRO A 368 -10.76 -10.12 2.29
N ASN A 369 -10.24 -8.98 1.85
CA ASN A 369 -10.92 -8.09 0.90
C ASN A 369 -10.70 -8.55 -0.55
N PRO A 370 -11.75 -8.86 -1.33
CA PRO A 370 -11.62 -9.18 -2.75
C PRO A 370 -10.98 -8.01 -3.52
N CYS A 371 -9.99 -8.31 -4.36
CA CYS A 371 -9.29 -7.29 -5.15
C CYS A 371 -8.71 -7.89 -6.43
N ARG A 372 -9.20 -7.43 -7.59
CA ARG A 372 -8.78 -7.93 -8.91
C ARG A 372 -7.33 -7.58 -9.27
N LEU A 373 -6.78 -6.56 -8.63
CA LEU A 373 -5.39 -6.11 -8.83
C LEU A 373 -4.39 -6.98 -8.07
N SER A 374 -4.86 -7.91 -7.23
CA SER A 374 -4.01 -8.90 -6.59
C SER A 374 -4.03 -10.23 -7.34
N SER A 375 -2.85 -10.83 -7.46
CA SER A 375 -2.65 -12.11 -8.16
C SER A 375 -3.43 -13.27 -7.55
N ASN A 376 -3.65 -13.25 -6.23
CA ASN A 376 -4.42 -14.26 -5.50
C ASN A 376 -5.91 -13.91 -5.35
N GLY A 377 -6.37 -12.77 -5.88
CA GLY A 377 -7.76 -12.32 -5.77
C GLY A 377 -8.11 -11.52 -4.52
N TYR A 378 -7.19 -11.34 -3.57
CA TYR A 378 -7.50 -10.68 -2.30
C TYR A 378 -6.37 -9.75 -1.88
N PHE A 379 -6.68 -8.60 -1.30
CA PHE A 379 -5.65 -7.70 -0.77
C PHE A 379 -6.14 -6.97 0.48
N GLY A 380 -5.44 -7.20 1.59
CA GLY A 380 -5.78 -6.65 2.90
C GLY A 380 -7.17 -7.09 3.37
N SER A 381 -7.81 -6.25 4.20
CA SER A 381 -9.13 -6.51 4.75
C SER A 381 -9.88 -5.21 5.04
N LYS A 382 -11.19 -5.20 4.79
CA LYS A 382 -12.10 -4.13 5.23
C LYS A 382 -12.58 -4.31 6.67
N PHE A 383 -12.24 -5.41 7.34
CA PHE A 383 -12.71 -5.70 8.69
C PHE A 383 -12.18 -4.67 9.70
N VAL A 384 -13.09 -4.06 10.45
CA VAL A 384 -12.78 -2.98 11.40
C VAL A 384 -12.74 -3.46 12.85
N THR A 385 -12.00 -2.75 13.69
CA THR A 385 -11.91 -2.98 15.14
C THR A 385 -12.42 -1.74 15.85
N ILE A 386 -13.42 -1.87 16.71
CA ILE A 386 -13.95 -0.77 17.52
C ILE A 386 -13.63 -1.04 19.00
N CYS A 387 -12.93 -0.12 19.64
CA CYS A 387 -12.69 -0.14 21.09
C CYS A 387 -13.60 0.87 21.77
N VAL A 388 -14.37 0.45 22.77
CA VAL A 388 -15.17 1.35 23.61
C VAL A 388 -14.42 1.62 24.91
N THR A 389 -13.99 2.86 25.11
CA THR A 389 -13.15 3.26 26.25
C THR A 389 -13.51 4.67 26.74
N GLY A 390 -12.85 5.16 27.79
CA GLY A 390 -13.00 6.53 28.27
C GLY A 390 -12.21 7.52 27.43
N ASN A 391 -12.76 8.70 27.13
CA ASN A 391 -12.04 9.80 26.48
C ASN A 391 -11.36 10.73 27.50
N SER A 392 -10.68 11.79 27.03
CA SER A 392 -10.03 12.79 27.89
C SER A 392 -10.98 13.57 28.83
N GLN A 393 -12.29 13.48 28.62
CA GLN A 393 -13.33 14.05 29.48
C GLN A 393 -13.93 13.00 30.43
N ASN A 394 -13.33 11.80 30.53
CA ASN A 394 -13.81 10.67 31.31
C ASN A 394 -15.23 10.21 30.94
N GLN A 395 -15.62 10.41 29.67
CA GLN A 395 -16.87 9.95 29.09
C GLN A 395 -16.64 8.72 28.22
N VAL A 396 -17.64 7.86 28.12
CA VAL A 396 -17.62 6.70 27.24
C VAL A 396 -17.57 7.17 25.78
N HIS A 397 -16.60 6.65 25.03
CA HIS A 397 -16.34 6.98 23.64
C HIS A 397 -15.92 5.72 22.86
N MET A 398 -16.07 5.76 21.54
CA MET A 398 -15.71 4.65 20.65
C MET A 398 -14.59 5.06 19.71
N GLU A 399 -13.56 4.22 19.62
CA GLU A 399 -12.41 4.45 18.75
C GLU A 399 -12.33 3.35 17.69
N GLY A 400 -12.24 3.76 16.43
CA GLY A 400 -12.09 2.84 15.31
C GLY A 400 -10.64 2.63 14.92
N TYR A 401 -10.31 1.38 14.59
CA TYR A 401 -8.97 0.95 14.21
C TYR A 401 -8.99 -0.13 13.12
N GLN A 402 -7.91 -0.18 12.35
CA GLN A 402 -7.55 -1.30 11.48
C GLN A 402 -6.05 -1.55 11.63
N VAL A 403 -5.64 -2.82 11.74
CA VAL A 403 -4.21 -3.15 11.70
C VAL A 403 -3.72 -3.12 10.26
N SER A 404 -2.44 -2.83 10.09
CA SER A 404 -1.82 -2.74 8.76
C SER A 404 -1.72 -4.10 8.08
N ASN A 405 -1.60 -4.11 6.76
CA ASN A 405 -1.40 -5.35 5.99
C ASN A 405 -0.09 -6.08 6.38
N GLN A 406 0.91 -5.34 6.87
CA GLN A 406 2.14 -5.89 7.45
C GLN A 406 1.86 -6.64 8.75
N CYS A 407 1.09 -6.02 9.66
CA CYS A 407 0.67 -6.66 10.91
C CYS A 407 -0.19 -7.89 10.64
N GLN A 408 -1.18 -7.78 9.75
CA GLN A 408 -2.03 -8.90 9.34
C GLN A 408 -1.20 -10.09 8.83
N ALA A 409 -0.19 -9.85 7.98
CA ALA A 409 0.69 -10.91 7.47
C ALA A 409 1.52 -11.57 8.59
N LEU A 410 2.12 -10.78 9.47
CA LEU A 410 2.89 -11.28 10.62
C LEU A 410 2.03 -12.11 11.59
N VAL A 411 0.78 -11.71 11.80
CA VAL A 411 -0.17 -12.46 12.64
C VAL A 411 -0.63 -13.76 11.96
N ARG A 412 -1.03 -13.69 10.69
CA ARG A 412 -1.43 -14.86 9.89
C ARG A 412 -0.33 -15.92 9.88
N ASP A 413 0.90 -15.47 9.65
CA ASP A 413 2.08 -16.34 9.63
C ASP A 413 2.67 -16.54 11.03
N GLN A 414 1.92 -16.21 12.08
CA GLN A 414 2.23 -16.42 13.50
C GLN A 414 3.68 -16.06 13.90
N CYS A 415 4.14 -14.89 13.46
CA CYS A 415 5.45 -14.35 13.79
C CYS A 415 5.46 -13.57 15.11
N LEU A 416 4.30 -13.18 15.64
CA LEU A 416 4.17 -12.32 16.82
C LEU A 416 3.60 -13.05 18.04
N VAL A 417 3.99 -12.58 19.23
CA VAL A 417 3.45 -12.96 20.55
C VAL A 417 3.28 -11.67 21.36
N PRO A 418 2.16 -11.48 22.10
CA PRO A 418 2.04 -10.34 22.99
C PRO A 418 3.00 -10.47 24.16
N THR A 419 3.52 -9.36 24.69
CA THR A 419 4.34 -9.42 25.89
C THR A 419 3.52 -9.26 27.16
N LYS A 420 4.12 -9.62 28.29
CA LYS A 420 3.41 -9.71 29.58
C LYS A 420 3.41 -8.37 30.31
N ASP A 421 4.53 -7.66 30.28
CA ASP A 421 4.77 -6.49 31.14
C ASP A 421 4.63 -5.16 30.38
N ALA A 422 4.61 -5.20 29.03
CA ALA A 422 4.46 -4.03 28.17
C ALA A 422 3.32 -4.26 27.15
N PRO A 423 2.06 -3.95 27.50
CA PRO A 423 0.90 -4.23 26.64
C PRO A 423 0.99 -3.54 25.27
N GLU A 424 1.75 -2.46 25.15
CA GLU A 424 2.00 -1.73 23.92
C GLU A 424 2.97 -2.45 22.97
N LEU A 425 3.64 -3.49 23.46
CA LEU A 425 4.74 -4.15 22.76
C LEU A 425 4.45 -5.62 22.39
N ALA A 426 4.87 -6.03 21.19
CA ALA A 426 4.86 -7.44 20.76
C ALA A 426 6.28 -8.00 20.59
N TYR A 427 6.45 -9.29 20.89
CA TYR A 427 7.67 -10.04 20.66
C TYR A 427 7.62 -10.79 19.32
N VAL A 428 8.68 -10.67 18.52
CA VAL A 428 8.86 -11.47 17.29
C VAL A 428 9.45 -12.82 17.68
N ARG A 429 8.76 -13.91 17.31
CA ARG A 429 9.19 -15.27 17.63
C ARG A 429 10.55 -15.59 17.02
N GLN A 430 11.31 -16.41 17.70
CA GLN A 430 12.53 -16.99 17.13
C GLN A 430 12.19 -18.11 16.14
N SER A 431 13.05 -18.29 15.15
CA SER A 431 12.94 -19.41 14.22
C SER A 431 13.10 -20.75 14.96
N THR A 432 12.23 -21.71 14.67
CA THR A 432 12.29 -23.08 15.20
C THR A 432 12.48 -24.09 14.06
N ALA A 433 12.76 -25.34 14.41
CA ALA A 433 12.83 -26.44 13.44
C ALA A 433 11.54 -26.59 12.61
N GLU A 434 10.40 -26.19 13.16
CA GLU A 434 9.10 -26.25 12.51
C GLU A 434 8.83 -25.02 11.65
N LYS A 435 9.37 -23.86 12.03
CA LYS A 435 8.97 -22.59 11.46
C LYS A 435 10.09 -21.56 11.38
N TYR A 436 10.36 -21.12 10.16
CA TYR A 436 11.22 -19.99 9.90
C TYR A 436 10.47 -18.67 10.16
N ILE A 437 11.12 -17.74 10.87
CA ILE A 437 10.63 -16.38 11.11
C ILE A 437 11.61 -15.39 10.47
N PRO A 438 11.17 -14.54 9.53
CA PRO A 438 12.04 -13.53 8.93
C PRO A 438 12.40 -12.43 9.94
N ASP A 439 13.51 -11.75 9.69
CA ASP A 439 13.88 -10.55 10.44
C ASP A 439 12.82 -9.45 10.25
N VAL A 440 12.44 -8.81 11.35
CA VAL A 440 11.46 -7.72 11.37
C VAL A 440 12.15 -6.46 11.90
N TYR A 441 12.17 -5.43 11.05
CA TYR A 441 12.70 -4.10 11.34
C TYR A 441 11.56 -3.10 11.41
N TYR A 442 11.78 -1.95 12.05
CA TYR A 442 10.85 -0.83 12.06
C TYR A 442 11.65 0.47 12.04
N LYS A 443 11.07 1.54 11.47
CA LYS A 443 11.70 2.86 11.48
C LYS A 443 11.22 3.64 12.70
N LEU A 444 12.16 4.08 13.52
CA LEU A 444 11.93 5.15 14.50
C LEU A 444 12.18 6.48 13.80
N PHE A 445 11.23 7.41 13.89
CA PHE A 445 11.49 8.80 13.53
C PHE A 445 12.08 9.47 14.76
N ASP A 446 13.40 9.67 14.75
CA ASP A 446 14.01 10.64 15.65
C ASP A 446 14.01 12.02 14.95
N ASN A 447 13.68 13.07 15.70
CA ASN A 447 13.68 14.44 15.18
C ASN A 447 15.13 14.95 15.09
N SER A 448 15.96 14.33 14.25
CA SER A 448 17.20 14.90 13.73
C SER A 448 17.81 13.98 12.67
N TRP A 449 18.44 14.59 11.67
CA TRP A 449 18.90 14.00 10.41
C TRP A 449 19.99 12.92 10.56
N MET A 450 19.62 11.71 10.98
CA MET A 450 20.42 10.49 10.85
C MET A 450 19.50 9.27 10.76
N GLU A 451 19.52 8.55 9.64
CA GLU A 451 18.89 7.23 9.54
C GLU A 451 19.67 6.24 10.42
N VAL A 452 19.15 5.98 11.62
CA VAL A 452 19.64 4.88 12.46
C VAL A 452 18.90 3.61 12.06
N ILE A 453 19.58 2.72 11.34
CA ILE A 453 19.16 1.31 11.20
C ILE A 453 19.45 0.65 12.54
N VAL A 454 18.42 0.43 13.35
CA VAL A 454 18.57 -0.32 14.61
C VAL A 454 18.50 -1.82 14.31
N PHE A 455 19.63 -2.52 14.45
CA PHE A 455 19.66 -3.95 14.76
C PHE A 455 19.58 -4.09 16.28
N PHE A 456 18.67 -4.89 16.84
CA PHE A 456 18.93 -5.54 18.12
C PHE A 456 18.14 -6.85 18.30
N LEU A 457 18.87 -7.86 18.80
CA LEU A 457 18.35 -8.99 19.54
C LEU A 457 17.44 -8.51 20.67
N ASN A 458 16.30 -9.16 20.89
CA ASN A 458 15.42 -8.98 22.05
C ASN A 458 14.88 -7.55 22.25
N ALA A 459 13.68 -7.25 21.75
CA ALA A 459 12.66 -6.41 22.43
C ALA A 459 11.52 -6.01 21.46
N GLU A 460 10.28 -6.34 21.86
CA GLU A 460 9.14 -5.43 22.04
C GLU A 460 8.89 -4.22 21.09
N PHE A 461 7.77 -4.24 20.34
CA PHE A 461 7.37 -3.20 19.34
C PHE A 461 5.97 -2.57 19.53
N ASN A 462 5.87 -1.24 19.35
CA ASN A 462 4.62 -0.49 19.28
C ASN A 462 3.89 -0.71 17.94
N PHE A 463 2.60 -1.04 17.98
CA PHE A 463 1.80 -1.28 16.77
C PHE A 463 1.49 0.04 16.04
N ALA A 464 1.78 0.08 14.73
CA ALA A 464 1.27 1.10 13.83
C ALA A 464 -0.24 0.88 13.63
N VAL A 465 -1.05 1.49 14.48
CA VAL A 465 -2.50 1.49 14.37
C VAL A 465 -2.95 2.81 13.74
N GLY A 466 -3.61 2.74 12.59
CA GLY A 466 -4.28 3.90 12.00
C GLY A 466 -5.54 4.21 12.80
N ARG A 467 -5.54 5.33 13.54
CA ARG A 467 -6.72 5.89 14.21
C ARG A 467 -7.60 6.60 13.19
N PHE A 468 -8.89 6.25 13.14
CA PHE A 468 -9.89 6.94 12.30
C PHE A 468 -10.23 8.32 12.83
#